data_AF-A0A3B8S0Z3-F1
#
_entry.id   AF-A0A3B8S0Z3-F1
#
_cell.length_a   1.000
_cell.length_b   1.000
_cell.length_c   1.000
_cell.angle_alpha   90.00
_cell.angle_beta   90.00
_cell.angle_gamma   90.00
#
_symmetry.space_group_name_H-M   'P 1'
#
loop_
_entity.id
_entity.type
_entity.pdbx_description
1 polymer ?
#
loop_
_entity_poly.entity_id
_entity_poly.type
_entity_poly.pdbx_seq_one_letter_code
_entity_poly.pdbx_strand_id
1 'polypeptide(L)'
;MIRIRGFTLIELMIVVAILGIIAAIALPSYQNQVRDGRRADCTAVLMQARQLMERHYSKNYSYSVPAPVGIPNKAPIDGDANFCAITLASTPTTFTLTATPQAAQSGDGCGVLTINQAGVKTSAEGSIDTCWR
;
A
#
# COMPACT_ATOMS: atom_id res chain seq x y z
N MET A 1 45.42 22.87 31.14
CA MET A 1 44.07 22.65 31.72
C MET A 1 43.05 23.11 30.68
N ILE A 2 42.36 22.19 30.00
CA ILE A 2 41.38 22.54 28.97
C ILE A 2 40.06 22.87 29.68
N ARG A 3 39.61 24.13 29.59
CA ARG A 3 38.35 24.57 30.20
C ARG A 3 37.21 24.17 29.27
N ILE A 4 36.40 23.20 29.68
CA ILE A 4 35.21 22.78 28.92
C ILE A 4 34.18 23.90 29.02
N ARG A 5 33.84 24.54 27.89
CA ARG A 5 32.74 25.49 27.80
C ARG A 5 31.43 24.71 27.62
N GLY A 6 30.43 24.98 28.47
CA GLY A 6 29.09 24.42 28.33
C GLY A 6 28.22 25.22 27.36
N PHE A 7 27.14 24.60 26.87
CA PHE A 7 26.12 25.26 26.06
C PHE A 7 25.30 26.25 26.88
N THR A 8 24.89 27.35 26.25
CA THR A 8 23.96 28.31 26.83
C THR A 8 22.51 27.85 26.67
N LEU A 9 21.62 28.33 27.54
CA LEU A 9 20.19 28.03 27.48
C LEU A 9 19.58 28.52 26.15
N ILE A 10 20.03 29.68 25.66
CA ILE A 10 19.55 30.24 24.40
C ILE A 10 20.00 29.43 23.17
N GLU A 11 21.23 28.92 23.17
CA GLU A 11 21.68 28.00 22.10
C GLU A 11 20.81 26.74 22.04
N LEU A 12 20.46 26.17 23.20
CA LEU A 12 19.59 25.00 23.26
C LEU A 12 18.16 25.31 22.77
N MET A 13 17.60 26.48 23.11
CA MET A 13 16.28 26.89 22.62
C MET A 13 16.24 27.07 21.10
N ILE A 14 17.28 27.65 20.50
CA ILE A 14 17.37 27.81 19.04
C ILE A 14 17.46 26.45 18.36
N VAL A 15 18.26 25.52 18.90
CA VAL A 15 18.37 24.16 18.36
C VAL A 15 17.04 23.44 18.38
N VAL A 16 16.30 23.50 19.50
CA VAL A 16 14.97 22.87 19.60
C VAL A 16 13.98 23.51 18.62
N ALA A 17 14.03 24.83 18.44
CA ALA A 17 13.17 25.52 17.46
C ALA A 17 13.45 25.04 16.03
N ILE A 18 14.71 24.90 15.63
CA ILE A 18 15.10 24.40 14.30
C ILE A 18 14.66 22.94 14.12
N LEU A 19 14.87 22.09 15.13
CA LEU A 19 14.43 20.69 15.10
C LEU A 19 12.91 20.57 14.96
N GLY A 20 12.15 21.44 15.63
CA GLY A 20 10.69 21.51 15.51
C GLY A 20 10.23 21.81 14.08
N ILE A 21 10.86 22.76 13.41
CA ILE A 21 10.54 23.12 12.02
C ILE A 21 10.83 21.94 11.07
N ILE A 22 12.00 21.29 11.23
CA ILE A 22 12.37 20.14 10.39
C ILE A 22 11.41 18.98 10.61
N ALA A 23 11.09 18.65 11.87
CA ALA A 23 10.22 17.54 12.22
C ALA A 23 8.81 17.70 11.64
N ALA A 24 8.27 18.94 11.60
CA ALA A 24 6.95 19.22 11.05
C ALA A 24 6.81 18.85 9.56
N ILE A 25 7.89 18.91 8.79
CA ILE A 25 7.90 18.56 7.36
C ILE A 25 8.33 17.11 7.16
N ALA A 26 9.36 16.67 7.87
CA ALA A 26 9.97 15.36 7.70
C ALA A 26 9.03 14.22 8.10
N LEU A 27 8.28 14.38 9.19
CA LEU A 27 7.41 13.33 9.71
C LEU A 27 6.26 12.94 8.75
N PRO A 28 5.43 13.87 8.23
CA PRO A 28 4.37 13.51 7.28
C PRO A 28 4.95 12.97 5.97
N SER A 29 6.07 13.52 5.50
CA SER A 29 6.75 13.01 4.30
C SER A 29 7.20 11.55 4.46
N TYR A 30 7.81 11.22 5.60
CA TYR A 30 8.22 9.85 5.91
C TYR A 30 7.02 8.90 6.01
N GLN A 31 5.93 9.32 6.65
CA GLN A 31 4.72 8.51 6.75
C GLN A 31 4.12 8.20 5.36
N ASN A 32 4.13 9.17 4.45
CA ASN A 32 3.67 8.95 3.08
C ASN A 32 4.59 7.96 2.34
N GLN A 33 5.91 8.07 2.48
CA GLN A 33 6.85 7.12 1.88
C GLN A 33 6.61 5.68 2.37
N VAL A 34 6.35 5.51 3.67
CA VAL A 34 6.02 4.20 4.24
C VAL A 34 4.69 3.67 3.69
N ARG A 35 3.67 4.53 3.55
CA ARG A 35 2.40 4.15 2.93
C ARG A 35 2.56 3.75 1.47
N ASP A 36 3.39 4.46 0.72
CA ASP A 36 3.67 4.11 -0.68
C ASP A 36 4.33 2.73 -0.79
N GLY A 37 5.27 2.40 0.10
CA GLY A 37 5.87 1.06 0.17
C GLY A 37 4.84 -0.03 0.47
N ARG A 38 3.95 0.21 1.44
CA ARG A 38 2.87 -0.72 1.78
C ARG A 38 1.84 -0.85 0.65
N ARG A 39 1.57 0.22 -0.09
CA ARG A 39 0.71 0.20 -1.28
C ARG A 39 1.33 -0.65 -2.39
N ALA A 40 2.66 -0.58 -2.55
CA ALA A 40 3.38 -1.45 -3.48
C ALA A 40 3.23 -2.94 -3.13
N ASP A 41 3.20 -3.30 -1.84
CA ASP A 41 2.86 -4.67 -1.43
C ASP A 41 1.44 -5.03 -1.86
N CYS A 42 0.46 -4.15 -1.65
CA CYS A 42 -0.93 -4.38 -2.07
C CYS A 42 -1.07 -4.56 -3.59
N THR A 43 -0.43 -3.72 -4.39
CA THR A 43 -0.46 -3.83 -5.85
C THR A 43 0.28 -5.07 -6.34
N ALA A 44 1.38 -5.46 -5.72
CA ALA A 44 2.09 -6.70 -6.02
C ALA A 44 1.20 -7.94 -5.80
N VAL A 45 0.46 -7.98 -4.68
CA VAL A 45 -0.49 -9.06 -4.41
C VAL A 45 -1.63 -9.09 -5.42
N LEU A 46 -2.17 -7.93 -5.83
CA LEU A 46 -3.17 -7.87 -6.89
C LEU A 46 -2.64 -8.43 -8.23
N MET A 47 -1.40 -8.11 -8.59
CA MET A 47 -0.77 -8.63 -9.82
C MET A 47 -0.55 -10.14 -9.75
N GLN A 48 -0.14 -10.66 -8.60
CA GLN A 48 -0.03 -12.11 -8.38
C GLN A 48 -1.39 -12.80 -8.46
N ALA A 49 -2.40 -12.26 -7.79
CA ALA A 49 -3.77 -12.77 -7.84
C ALA A 49 -4.33 -12.76 -9.27
N ARG A 50 -4.07 -11.71 -10.05
CA ARG A 50 -4.43 -11.63 -11.48
C ARG A 50 -3.81 -12.80 -12.25
N GLN A 51 -2.52 -13.05 -12.06
CA GLN A 51 -1.83 -14.15 -12.74
C GLN A 51 -2.39 -15.54 -12.36
N LEU A 52 -2.87 -15.70 -11.13
CA LEU A 52 -3.55 -16.93 -10.69
C LEU A 52 -4.90 -17.10 -11.39
N MET A 53 -5.66 -16.01 -11.58
CA MET A 53 -6.92 -16.04 -12.34
C MET A 53 -6.70 -16.42 -13.80
N GLU A 54 -5.69 -15.85 -14.47
CA GLU A 54 -5.36 -16.21 -15.87
C GLU A 54 -4.95 -17.70 -15.99
N ARG A 55 -4.21 -18.20 -15.00
CA ARG A 55 -3.85 -19.62 -14.93
C ARG A 55 -5.07 -20.52 -14.71
N HIS A 56 -6.01 -20.09 -13.87
CA HIS A 56 -7.25 -20.80 -13.64
C HIS A 56 -8.09 -20.88 -14.93
N TYR A 57 -8.22 -19.75 -15.63
CA TYR A 57 -8.93 -19.70 -16.91
C TYR A 57 -8.28 -20.63 -17.95
N SER A 58 -6.95 -20.65 -18.02
CA SER A 58 -6.22 -21.53 -18.95
C SER A 58 -6.49 -23.03 -18.73
N LYS A 59 -6.89 -23.43 -17.51
CA LYS A 59 -7.19 -24.83 -17.17
C LYS A 59 -8.67 -25.17 -17.27
N ASN A 60 -9.54 -24.22 -16.91
CA ASN A 60 -10.96 -24.47 -16.69
C ASN A 60 -11.86 -23.75 -17.70
N TYR A 61 -11.29 -22.94 -18.59
CA TYR A 61 -12.00 -22.07 -19.54
C TYR A 61 -13.05 -21.15 -18.89
N SER A 62 -12.83 -20.82 -17.61
CA SER A 62 -13.75 -20.03 -16.80
C SER A 62 -12.97 -19.34 -15.67
N TYR A 63 -13.34 -18.09 -15.36
CA TYR A 63 -12.86 -17.39 -14.15
C TYR A 63 -13.72 -17.68 -12.92
N SER A 64 -14.82 -18.43 -13.05
CA SER A 64 -15.64 -18.82 -11.91
C SER A 64 -14.84 -19.77 -11.02
N VAL A 65 -14.59 -19.35 -9.78
CA VAL A 65 -13.87 -20.14 -8.78
C VAL A 65 -14.84 -20.59 -7.67
N PRO A 66 -14.85 -21.87 -7.24
CA PRO A 66 -15.79 -22.36 -6.22
C PRO A 66 -15.61 -21.75 -4.82
N ALA A 67 -14.47 -21.10 -4.59
CA ALA A 67 -14.05 -20.27 -3.46
C ALA A 67 -12.70 -19.67 -3.92
N PRO A 68 -12.05 -18.70 -3.25
CA PRO A 68 -10.78 -18.16 -3.75
C PRO A 68 -9.67 -19.22 -3.61
N VAL A 69 -9.51 -20.08 -4.63
CA VAL A 69 -8.51 -21.15 -4.63
C VAL A 69 -7.14 -20.49 -4.80
N GLY A 70 -6.44 -20.32 -3.67
CA GLY A 70 -5.08 -19.81 -3.63
C GLY A 70 -4.92 -18.32 -3.94
N ILE A 71 -6.01 -17.56 -4.07
CA ILE A 71 -5.93 -16.10 -4.14
C ILE A 71 -5.61 -15.57 -2.74
N PRO A 72 -4.50 -14.82 -2.56
CA PRO A 72 -4.21 -14.20 -1.27
C PRO A 72 -5.37 -13.27 -0.87
N ASN A 73 -5.76 -13.31 0.41
CA ASN A 73 -6.85 -12.51 0.95
C ASN A 73 -6.36 -11.22 1.66
N LYS A 74 -5.04 -11.02 1.72
CA LYS A 74 -4.41 -9.88 2.34
C LYS A 74 -3.09 -9.53 1.68
N ALA A 75 -2.62 -8.32 1.93
CA ALA A 75 -1.28 -7.86 1.62
C ALA A 75 -0.60 -7.28 2.87
N PRO A 76 0.70 -7.59 3.12
CA PRO A 76 1.53 -8.57 2.42
C PRO A 76 1.00 -10.00 2.64
N ILE A 77 1.39 -10.94 1.78
CA ILE A 77 0.94 -12.34 1.87
C ILE A 77 1.47 -12.98 3.15
N ASP A 78 2.73 -12.68 3.47
CA ASP A 78 3.45 -13.24 4.60
C ASP A 78 3.40 -12.33 5.83
N GLY A 79 3.51 -12.95 7.00
CA GLY A 79 3.54 -12.26 8.30
C GLY A 79 2.15 -11.85 8.81
N ASP A 80 2.14 -11.10 9.91
CA ASP A 80 0.92 -10.69 10.62
C ASP A 80 0.37 -9.33 10.16
N ALA A 81 1.13 -8.61 9.33
CA ALA A 81 0.69 -7.34 8.77
C ALA A 81 -0.54 -7.53 7.86
N ASN A 82 -1.43 -6.53 7.88
CA ASN A 82 -2.61 -6.48 7.03
C ASN A 82 -2.83 -5.04 6.56
N PHE A 83 -2.08 -4.65 5.52
CA PHE A 83 -2.17 -3.31 4.93
C PHE A 83 -3.35 -3.20 3.97
N CYS A 84 -3.70 -4.28 3.27
CA CYS A 84 -4.90 -4.32 2.45
C CYS A 84 -5.59 -5.67 2.55
N ALA A 85 -6.92 -5.67 2.57
CA ALA A 85 -7.72 -6.85 2.33
C ALA A 85 -7.88 -7.04 0.82
N ILE A 86 -7.71 -8.27 0.34
CA ILE A 86 -7.80 -8.62 -1.08
C ILE A 86 -9.07 -9.43 -1.31
N THR A 87 -9.91 -8.95 -2.21
CA THR A 87 -11.16 -9.62 -2.57
C THR A 87 -11.25 -9.84 -4.07
N LEU A 88 -12.05 -10.83 -4.46
CA LEU A 88 -12.28 -11.23 -5.84
C LEU A 88 -13.78 -11.26 -6.11
N ALA A 89 -14.20 -10.57 -7.17
CA ALA A 89 -15.50 -10.77 -7.79
C ALA A 89 -15.28 -11.38 -9.18
N SER A 90 -15.85 -12.56 -9.45
CA SER A 90 -15.63 -13.29 -10.70
C SER A 90 -16.93 -13.79 -11.33
N THR A 91 -17.01 -13.72 -12.64
CA THR A 91 -17.97 -14.43 -13.49
C THR A 91 -17.23 -15.49 -14.32
N PRO A 92 -17.87 -16.29 -15.19
CA PRO A 92 -17.13 -17.18 -16.08
C PRO A 92 -16.16 -16.47 -17.03
N THR A 93 -16.42 -15.21 -17.40
CA THR A 93 -15.65 -14.50 -18.45
C THR A 93 -14.93 -13.24 -17.97
N THR A 94 -15.23 -12.75 -16.77
CA THR A 94 -14.63 -11.55 -16.21
C THR A 94 -14.27 -11.72 -14.74
N PHE A 95 -13.35 -10.90 -14.27
CA PHE A 95 -13.10 -10.76 -12.84
C PHE A 95 -12.63 -9.34 -12.50
N THR A 96 -12.84 -8.97 -11.24
CA THR A 96 -12.27 -7.78 -10.62
C THR A 96 -11.63 -8.20 -9.30
N LEU A 97 -10.33 -7.90 -9.17
CA LEU A 97 -9.60 -7.99 -7.92
C LEU A 97 -9.57 -6.62 -7.26
N THR A 98 -9.76 -6.59 -5.95
CA THR A 98 -9.87 -5.36 -5.17
C THR A 98 -8.92 -5.43 -3.98
N ALA A 99 -8.09 -4.39 -3.80
CA ALA A 99 -7.33 -4.16 -2.59
C ALA A 99 -7.96 -3.01 -1.81
N THR A 100 -8.51 -3.32 -0.64
CA THR A 100 -9.10 -2.34 0.28
C THR A 100 -8.10 -2.04 1.37
N PRO A 101 -7.63 -0.78 1.53
CA PRO A 101 -6.70 -0.41 2.59
C PRO A 101 -7.24 -0.76 3.98
N GLN A 102 -6.36 -1.20 4.88
CA GLN A 102 -6.66 -1.64 6.24
C GLN A 102 -5.64 -1.08 7.23
N ALA A 103 -6.02 -1.05 8.51
CA ALA A 103 -5.15 -0.68 9.63
C ALA A 103 -4.32 0.59 9.34
N ALA A 104 -2.99 0.50 9.38
CA ALA A 104 -2.09 1.64 9.19
C ALA A 104 -2.10 2.23 7.76
N GLN A 105 -2.81 1.59 6.81
CA GLN A 105 -3.03 2.04 5.45
C GLN A 105 -4.41 2.70 5.24
N SER A 106 -5.31 2.70 6.25
CA SER A 106 -6.70 3.16 6.08
C SER A 106 -6.88 4.63 5.69
N GLY A 107 -5.82 5.45 5.82
CA GLY A 107 -5.79 6.85 5.40
C GLY A 107 -4.88 7.11 4.20
N ASP A 108 -4.60 6.09 3.39
CA ASP A 108 -3.86 6.24 2.14
C ASP A 108 -4.69 7.00 1.10
N GLY A 109 -4.09 8.02 0.48
CA GLY A 109 -4.79 8.92 -0.44
C GLY A 109 -5.15 8.32 -1.80
N CYS A 110 -4.88 7.03 -2.04
CA CYS A 110 -5.33 6.30 -3.22
C CYS A 110 -6.61 5.51 -2.99
N GLY A 111 -7.00 5.30 -1.72
CA GLY A 111 -8.16 4.52 -1.35
C GLY A 111 -8.11 3.10 -1.91
N VAL A 112 -9.27 2.58 -2.31
CA VAL A 112 -9.42 1.23 -2.86
C VAL A 112 -8.79 1.13 -4.25
N LEU A 113 -7.96 0.12 -4.47
CA LEU A 113 -7.36 -0.18 -5.77
C LEU A 113 -8.02 -1.39 -6.41
N THR A 114 -8.23 -1.36 -7.73
CA THR A 114 -8.75 -2.54 -8.44
C THR A 114 -8.01 -2.84 -9.73
N ILE A 115 -7.98 -4.11 -10.10
CA ILE A 115 -7.54 -4.57 -11.42
C ILE A 115 -8.47 -5.65 -11.94
N ASN A 116 -8.91 -5.53 -13.20
CA ASN A 116 -9.79 -6.50 -13.84
C ASN A 116 -9.02 -7.44 -14.78
N GLN A 117 -9.69 -8.38 -15.45
CA GLN A 117 -9.10 -9.33 -16.42
C GLN A 117 -8.44 -8.66 -17.64
N ALA A 118 -8.92 -7.48 -18.05
CA ALA A 118 -8.32 -6.73 -19.16
C ALA A 118 -7.06 -5.94 -18.75
N GLY A 119 -6.67 -5.97 -17.48
CA GLY A 119 -5.51 -5.23 -16.96
C GLY A 119 -5.83 -3.75 -16.68
N VAL A 120 -7.11 -3.38 -16.74
CA VAL A 120 -7.56 -2.03 -16.39
C VAL A 120 -7.41 -1.87 -14.88
N LYS A 121 -6.58 -0.90 -14.51
CA LYS A 121 -6.28 -0.50 -13.14
C LYS A 121 -7.14 0.70 -12.76
N THR A 122 -7.66 0.72 -11.54
CA THR A 122 -8.35 1.90 -10.99
C THR A 122 -7.88 2.21 -9.58
N SER A 123 -8.04 3.46 -9.19
CA SER A 123 -7.94 3.91 -7.80
C SER A 123 -9.23 4.66 -7.46
N ALA A 124 -9.73 4.47 -6.23
CA ALA A 124 -10.91 5.18 -5.75
C ALA A 124 -10.61 6.67 -5.51
N GLU A 125 -9.37 6.96 -5.13
CA GLU A 125 -8.86 8.31 -4.90
C GLU A 125 -7.50 8.49 -5.59
N GLY A 126 -7.01 9.72 -5.65
CA GLY A 126 -5.73 10.05 -6.28
C GLY A 126 -5.68 9.76 -7.79
N SER A 127 -4.53 10.02 -8.41
CA SER A 127 -4.31 9.66 -9.82
C SER A 127 -3.82 8.23 -9.96
N ILE A 128 -4.31 7.52 -10.99
CA ILE A 128 -3.91 6.13 -11.28
C ILE A 128 -2.38 6.03 -11.41
N ASP A 129 -1.74 6.99 -12.08
CA ASP A 129 -0.28 7.02 -12.27
C ASP A 129 0.53 7.19 -10.99
N THR A 130 -0.06 7.69 -9.90
CA THR A 130 0.61 7.78 -8.59
C THR A 130 0.32 6.56 -7.75
N CYS A 131 -0.92 6.06 -7.84
CA CYS A 131 -1.42 4.99 -6.99
C CYS A 131 -0.98 3.59 -7.43
N TRP A 132 -0.67 3.41 -8.72
CA TRP A 132 -0.23 2.15 -9.32
C TRP A 132 1.24 2.15 -9.77
N ARG A 133 2.07 3.01 -9.17
CA ARG A 133 3.53 3.04 -9.38
C ARG A 133 4.23 1.80 -8.82
#